data_AF-A0A8I1UBT4-F1
#
_entry.id   AF-A0A8I1UBT4-F1
#
_cell.length_a   1.000
_cell.length_b   1.000
_cell.length_c   1.000
_cell.angle_alpha   90.00
_cell.angle_beta   90.00
_cell.angle_gamma   90.00
#
_symmetry.space_group_name_H-M   'P 1'
#
loop_
_entity.id
_entity.type
_entity.pdbx_description
1 polymer ?
#
loop_
_entity_poly.entity_id
_entity_poly.type
_entity_poly.pdbx_seq_one_letter_code
_entity_poly.pdbx_strand_id
1 'polypeptide(L)'
;MRPSPPSPPARGGRQQLRSLKRQARRGAAPGASPVQREQGRRIALDLLERSMRFGHGRLAVQRLCEAASLGAPLSLEHWSYGEGVVAGSNDRLLKDRFLAARRQHVPL
;
A
#
# COMPACT_ATOMS: atom_id res chain seq x y z
N MET A 1 18.79 0.12 41.88
CA MET A 1 17.79 0.84 41.05
C MET A 1 17.57 0.05 39.76
N ARG A 2 16.35 -0.40 39.46
CA ARG A 2 16.03 -1.10 38.20
C ARG A 2 15.52 -0.08 37.18
N PRO A 3 15.98 -0.10 35.92
CA PRO A 3 15.47 0.80 34.90
C PRO A 3 14.01 0.44 34.57
N SER A 4 13.16 1.46 34.47
CA SER A 4 11.76 1.34 34.08
C SER A 4 11.63 0.78 32.66
N PRO A 5 10.62 -0.04 32.36
CA PRO A 5 10.38 -0.52 31.01
C PRO A 5 10.00 0.63 30.07
N PRO A 6 10.39 0.57 28.77
CA PRO A 6 10.04 1.60 27.80
C PRO A 6 8.52 1.70 27.61
N SER A 7 8.01 2.92 27.51
CA SER A 7 6.59 3.20 27.32
C SER A 7 6.06 2.55 26.03
N PRO A 8 4.82 2.01 26.03
CA PRO A 8 4.22 1.45 24.83
C PRO A 8 4.03 2.55 23.75
N PRO A 9 4.15 2.22 22.45
CA PRO A 9 4.00 3.19 21.37
C PRO A 9 2.60 3.82 21.39
N ALA A 10 2.56 5.15 21.21
CA ALA A 10 1.36 5.97 21.32
C ALA A 10 0.17 5.43 20.49
N ARG A 11 -1.01 5.36 21.12
CA ARG A 11 -2.31 4.98 20.51
C ARG A 11 -2.68 5.79 19.25
N GLY A 12 -2.04 6.93 19.00
CA GLY A 12 -2.32 7.84 17.87
C GLY A 12 -1.93 7.29 16.49
N GLY A 13 -0.81 6.55 16.37
CA GLY A 13 -0.31 6.11 15.06
C GLY A 13 -1.26 5.14 14.34
N ARG A 14 -1.94 4.26 15.09
CA ARG A 14 -2.92 3.31 14.52
C ARG A 14 -4.23 4.00 14.13
N GLN A 15 -4.65 5.04 14.86
CA GLN A 15 -5.85 5.81 14.51
C GLN A 15 -5.61 6.66 13.27
N GLN A 16 -4.46 7.33 13.19
CA GLN A 16 -4.04 8.09 12.02
C GLN A 16 -3.96 7.19 10.78
N LEU A 17 -3.40 5.99 10.92
CA LEU A 17 -3.38 4.98 9.85
C LEU A 17 -4.78 4.54 9.41
N ARG A 18 -5.74 4.41 10.34
CA ARG A 18 -7.14 4.07 10.02
C ARG A 18 -7.85 5.20 9.27
N SER A 19 -7.61 6.45 9.68
CA SER A 19 -8.17 7.63 8.99
C SER A 19 -7.64 7.75 7.57
N LEU A 20 -6.34 7.54 7.36
CA LEU A 20 -5.73 7.54 6.02
C LEU A 20 -6.34 6.44 5.13
N LYS A 21 -6.48 5.21 5.64
CA LYS A 21 -7.14 4.11 4.91
C LYS A 21 -8.59 4.44 4.53
N ARG A 22 -9.34 5.11 5.41
CA ARG A 22 -10.71 5.55 5.09
C ARG A 22 -10.73 6.62 4.00
N GLN A 23 -9.78 7.55 4.01
CA GLN A 23 -9.65 8.57 2.97
C GLN A 23 -9.27 7.96 1.62
N ALA A 24 -8.35 6.99 1.58
CA ALA A 24 -8.02 6.27 0.36
C ALA A 24 -9.24 5.58 -0.28
N ARG A 25 -10.06 4.89 0.53
CA ARG A 25 -11.31 4.28 0.08
C ARG A 25 -12.33 5.29 -0.44
N ARG A 26 -12.39 6.50 0.14
CA ARG A 26 -13.25 7.58 -0.37
C ARG A 26 -12.79 8.08 -1.72
N GLY A 27 -11.48 8.16 -1.97
CA GLY A 27 -10.91 8.48 -3.28
C GLY A 27 -11.20 7.42 -4.35
N ALA A 28 -11.41 6.16 -3.96
CA ALA A 28 -11.76 5.06 -4.86
C ALA A 28 -13.24 5.05 -5.31
N ALA A 29 -14.10 5.88 -4.70
CA ALA A 29 -15.53 5.84 -4.93
C ALA A 29 -15.90 6.40 -6.33
N PRO A 30 -16.93 5.86 -7.02
CA PRO A 30 -17.35 6.33 -8.34
C PRO A 30 -17.65 7.83 -8.41
N GLY A 31 -18.14 8.42 -7.31
CA GLY A 31 -18.42 9.86 -7.17
C GLY A 31 -17.35 10.68 -6.46
N ALA A 32 -16.13 10.15 -6.26
CA ALA A 32 -15.06 10.88 -5.59
C ALA A 32 -14.64 12.12 -6.39
N SER A 33 -14.48 13.25 -5.71
CA SER A 33 -13.98 14.46 -6.35
C SER A 33 -12.54 14.25 -6.85
N PRO A 34 -12.06 15.02 -7.85
CA PRO A 34 -10.68 14.93 -8.32
C PRO A 34 -9.65 15.05 -7.19
N VAL A 35 -9.91 15.94 -6.22
CA VAL A 35 -9.08 16.13 -5.02
C VAL A 35 -9.05 14.87 -4.15
N GLN A 36 -10.19 14.21 -3.95
CA GLN A 36 -10.26 12.97 -3.17
C GLN A 36 -9.56 11.81 -3.86
N ARG A 37 -9.63 11.73 -5.20
CA ARG A 37 -8.92 10.71 -6.00
C ARG A 37 -7.41 10.89 -5.88
N GLU A 38 -6.93 12.12 -6.05
CA GLU A 38 -5.51 12.46 -5.93
C GLU A 38 -4.99 12.18 -4.51
N GLN A 39 -5.74 12.58 -3.48
CA GLN A 39 -5.39 12.27 -2.10
C GLN A 39 -5.35 10.75 -1.85
N GLY A 40 -6.28 9.99 -2.44
CA GLY A 40 -6.31 8.54 -2.34
C GLY A 40 -5.08 7.88 -2.96
N ARG A 41 -4.64 8.35 -4.14
CA ARG A 41 -3.42 7.88 -4.80
C ARG A 41 -2.18 8.09 -3.94
N ARG A 42 -2.01 9.31 -3.41
CA ARG A 42 -0.89 9.67 -2.53
C ARG A 42 -0.84 8.79 -1.29
N ILE A 43 -1.99 8.63 -0.62
CA ILE A 43 -2.07 7.76 0.57
C ILE A 43 -1.74 6.31 0.23
N ALA A 44 -2.22 5.78 -0.89
CA ALA A 44 -1.91 4.40 -1.29
C ALA A 44 -0.41 4.21 -1.53
N LEU A 45 0.25 5.19 -2.16
CA LEU A 45 1.69 5.20 -2.39
C LEU A 45 2.47 5.26 -1.07
N ASP A 46 2.15 6.20 -0.17
CA ASP A 46 2.81 6.32 1.14
C ASP A 46 2.70 5.01 1.95
N LEU A 47 1.54 4.35 1.88
CA LEU A 47 1.32 3.08 2.56
C LEU A 47 2.14 1.95 1.93
N LEU A 48 2.31 1.94 0.61
CA LEU A 48 3.13 0.98 -0.11
C LEU A 48 4.61 1.14 0.28
N GLU A 49 5.17 2.34 0.15
CA GLU A 49 6.56 2.64 0.48
C GLU A 49 6.86 2.30 1.94
N ARG A 50 5.94 2.65 2.84
CA ARG A 50 6.04 2.28 4.25
C ARG A 50 6.08 0.77 4.44
N SER A 51 5.25 0.01 3.72
CA SER A 51 5.27 -1.45 3.78
C SER A 51 6.59 -2.03 3.27
N MET A 52 7.14 -1.49 2.19
CA MET A 52 8.42 -1.90 1.62
C MET A 52 9.55 -1.66 2.61
N ARG A 53 9.61 -0.47 3.20
CA ARG A 53 10.61 -0.08 4.20
C ARG A 53 10.60 -0.98 5.45
N PHE A 54 9.43 -1.46 5.87
CA PHE A 54 9.31 -2.38 7.01
C PHE A 54 9.42 -3.87 6.63
N GLY A 55 9.66 -4.19 5.36
CA GLY A 55 9.81 -5.59 4.91
C GLY A 55 8.52 -6.41 4.96
N HIS A 56 7.35 -5.77 5.00
CA HIS A 56 6.07 -6.47 5.05
C HIS A 56 5.64 -6.96 3.66
N GLY A 57 6.36 -7.92 3.08
CA GLY A 57 6.24 -8.33 1.67
C GLY A 57 4.80 -8.54 1.20
N ARG A 58 4.06 -9.48 1.81
CA ARG A 58 2.67 -9.77 1.41
C ARG A 58 1.77 -8.53 1.45
N LEU A 59 1.90 -7.70 2.48
CA LEU A 59 1.12 -6.48 2.65
C LEU A 59 1.57 -5.38 1.67
N ALA A 60 2.85 -5.32 1.34
CA ALA A 60 3.38 -4.43 0.31
C ALA A 60 2.74 -4.76 -1.05
N VAL A 61 2.70 -6.04 -1.46
CA VAL A 61 2.05 -6.45 -2.71
C VAL A 61 0.56 -6.13 -2.71
N GLN A 62 -0.15 -6.32 -1.60
CA GLN A 62 -1.56 -5.91 -1.49
C GLN A 62 -1.76 -4.41 -1.70
N ARG A 63 -0.89 -3.58 -1.10
CA ARG A 63 -0.94 -2.12 -1.24
C ARG A 63 -0.51 -1.65 -2.63
N LEU A 64 0.40 -2.37 -3.25
CA LEU A 64 0.81 -2.15 -4.63
C LEU A 64 -0.39 -2.33 -5.56
N CYS A 65 -1.13 -3.44 -5.42
CA CYS A 65 -2.35 -3.65 -6.20
C CYS A 65 -3.40 -2.57 -5.95
N GLU A 66 -3.58 -2.14 -4.69
CA GLU A 66 -4.50 -1.04 -4.34
C GLU A 66 -4.08 0.29 -4.98
N ALA A 67 -2.79 0.65 -4.90
CA ALA A 67 -2.23 1.83 -5.55
C ALA A 67 -2.39 1.79 -7.08
N ALA A 68 -2.16 0.63 -7.70
CA ALA A 68 -2.36 0.42 -9.13
C ALA A 68 -3.85 0.60 -9.52
N SER A 69 -4.78 0.04 -8.76
CA SER A 69 -6.22 0.21 -9.01
C SER A 69 -6.69 1.66 -8.85
N LEU A 70 -6.00 2.47 -8.04
CA LEU A 70 -6.27 3.90 -7.88
C LEU A 70 -5.59 4.76 -8.96
N GLY A 71 -4.73 4.17 -9.81
CA GLY A 71 -3.92 4.90 -10.77
C GLY A 71 -2.87 5.78 -10.10
N ALA A 72 -2.31 5.35 -8.97
CA ALA A 72 -1.18 6.02 -8.35
C ALA A 72 0.08 5.88 -9.23
N PRO A 73 0.99 6.87 -9.24
CA PRO A 73 2.20 6.82 -10.04
C PRO A 73 3.19 5.80 -9.47
N LEU A 74 3.13 4.55 -9.94
CA LEU A 74 4.00 3.46 -9.50
C LEU A 74 5.28 3.40 -10.35
N SER A 75 6.43 3.64 -9.73
CA SER A 75 7.75 3.47 -10.36
C SER A 75 8.11 1.99 -10.61
N LEU A 76 9.13 1.77 -11.45
CA LEU A 76 9.70 0.43 -11.71
C LEU A 76 10.12 -0.28 -10.41
N GLU A 77 10.68 0.46 -9.45
CA GLU A 77 11.15 -0.09 -8.16
C GLU A 77 10.02 -0.76 -7.37
N HIS A 78 8.82 -0.16 -7.36
CA HIS A 78 7.65 -0.76 -6.71
C HIS A 78 7.30 -2.11 -7.35
N TRP A 79 7.31 -2.17 -8.68
CA TRP A 79 7.02 -3.39 -9.43
C TRP A 79 8.07 -4.47 -9.21
N SER A 80 9.35 -4.12 -9.26
CA SER A 80 10.46 -5.05 -9.00
C SER A 80 10.44 -5.59 -7.57
N TYR A 81 10.13 -4.75 -6.58
CA TYR A 81 9.91 -5.23 -5.21
C TYR A 81 8.75 -6.24 -5.16
N GLY A 82 7.63 -5.90 -5.81
CA GLY A 82 6.46 -6.78 -5.91
C GLY A 82 6.79 -8.13 -6.54
N GLU A 83 7.52 -8.13 -7.66
CA GLU A 83 8.03 -9.34 -8.34
C GLU A 83 8.83 -10.23 -7.39
N GLY A 84 9.81 -9.66 -6.69
CA GLY A 84 10.65 -10.41 -5.76
C GLY A 84 9.83 -11.07 -4.65
N VAL A 85 8.87 -10.34 -4.08
CA VAL A 85 7.98 -10.88 -3.04
C VAL A 85 7.09 -12.01 -3.59
N VAL A 86 6.48 -11.83 -4.77
CA VAL A 86 5.58 -12.87 -5.30
C VAL A 86 6.35 -14.08 -5.80
N ALA A 87 7.57 -13.92 -6.32
CA ALA A 87 8.42 -15.03 -6.75
C ALA A 87 8.72 -15.99 -5.59
N GLY A 88 9.01 -15.45 -4.41
CA GLY A 88 9.26 -16.24 -3.19
C GLY A 88 8.00 -16.71 -2.44
N SER A 89 6.79 -16.38 -2.91
CA SER A 89 5.54 -16.68 -2.20
C SER A 89 4.86 -17.94 -2.73
N ASN A 90 4.22 -18.72 -1.85
CA ASN A 90 3.31 -19.81 -2.22
C ASN A 90 1.84 -19.37 -2.32
N ASP A 91 1.53 -18.11 -2.01
CA ASP A 91 0.17 -17.54 -2.07
C ASP A 91 -0.22 -17.30 -3.54
N ARG A 92 -0.93 -18.26 -4.15
CA ARG A 92 -1.42 -18.19 -5.54
C ARG A 92 -2.32 -16.97 -5.76
N LEU A 93 -3.20 -16.66 -4.81
CA LEU A 93 -4.09 -15.51 -4.91
C LEU A 93 -3.31 -14.19 -4.94
N LEU A 94 -2.22 -14.09 -4.18
CA LEU A 94 -1.33 -12.93 -4.21
C LEU A 94 -0.65 -12.78 -5.56
N LYS A 95 -0.15 -13.88 -6.15
CA LYS A 95 0.46 -13.91 -7.48
C LYS A 95 -0.53 -13.46 -8.55
N ASP A 96 -1.73 -14.03 -8.56
CA ASP A 96 -2.77 -13.72 -9.56
C ASP A 96 -3.18 -12.24 -9.49
N ARG A 97 -3.35 -11.71 -8.27
CA ARG A 97 -3.66 -10.28 -8.06
C ARG A 97 -2.54 -9.37 -8.56
N PHE A 98 -1.29 -9.72 -8.31
CA PHE A 98 -0.14 -8.94 -8.78
C PHE A 98 -0.06 -8.92 -10.31
N LEU A 99 -0.22 -10.09 -10.95
CA LEU A 99 -0.22 -10.21 -12.40
C LEU A 99 -1.40 -9.48 -13.06
N ALA A 100 -2.58 -9.50 -12.42
CA ALA A 100 -3.73 -8.72 -12.88
C ALA A 100 -3.46 -7.21 -12.79
N ALA A 101 -2.96 -6.73 -11.65
CA ALA A 101 -2.63 -5.31 -11.46
C ALA A 101 -1.60 -4.81 -12.47
N ARG A 102 -0.56 -5.60 -12.75
CA ARG A 102 0.48 -5.23 -13.71
C ARG A 102 0.00 -5.17 -15.16
N ARG A 103 -0.89 -6.09 -15.56
CA ARG A 103 -1.48 -6.06 -16.90
C ARG A 103 -2.36 -4.83 -17.13
N GLN A 104 -3.06 -4.39 -16.09
CA GLN A 104 -3.91 -3.19 -16.13
C GLN A 104 -3.09 -1.91 -16.08
N HIS A 105 -1.94 -1.95 -15.42
CA HIS A 105 -1.04 -0.82 -15.27
C HIS A 105 0.09 -0.89 -16.31
N VAL A 106 -0.28 -0.64 -17.57
CA VAL A 106 0.70 -0.38 -18.63
C VAL A 106 1.21 1.05 -18.45
N PRO A 107 2.50 1.26 -18.13
CA PRO A 107 3.06 2.61 -18.17
C PRO A 107 3.06 3.09 -19.63
N LEU A 108 2.48 4.26 -19.89
CA LEU A 108 2.79 5.04 -21.09
C LEU A 108 4.20 5.58 -20.99
#